data_AF-A0AAX2UMC5-F1
#
_entry.id   AF-A0AAX2UMC5-F1
#
_cell.length_a   1.000
_cell.length_b   1.000
_cell.length_c   1.000
_cell.angle_alpha   90.00
_cell.angle_beta   90.00
_cell.angle_gamma   90.00
#
_symmetry.space_group_name_H-M   'P 1'
#
loop_
_entity.id
_entity.type
_entity.pdbx_description
1 polymer ?
#
loop_
_entity_poly.entity_id
_entity_poly.type
_entity_poly.pdbx_seq_one_letter_code
_entity_poly.pdbx_strand_id
1 'polypeptide(L)'
;MKDFNGSLCYIEFKKSKTTCSIQEIRLPIFAPIKKSTPSSTIYKDFIRNRRTRILKTQWGEVSIKGSLLTQVHKDILDLIVLFSSKIKLLEDKRLSISFSTSEILKNYGDMGHNYKWFKNILEELISAVIIIKDFNNTAYYFHIVSTMLINEKGDFGGIILSKEYIEFYQKALAINYNKEIKNIVCIENSLIKSIVRFFLSHNEINITLDNLLLALGLQIQVKDRYFRKIKQELKQNVALFAKFNIIYSWEKCNFIYQGNSNVNFFSSN
;
A
#
# COMPACT_ATOMS: atom_id res chain seq x y z
N MET A 1 24.21 17.04 -25.60
CA MET A 1 23.01 17.77 -25.11
C MET A 1 21.76 17.27 -25.83
N LYS A 2 21.33 16.06 -25.51
CA LYS A 2 20.01 15.47 -25.83
C LYS A 2 19.72 14.52 -24.66
N ASP A 3 18.44 14.40 -24.28
CA ASP A 3 17.86 13.44 -23.29
C ASP A 3 17.21 14.03 -22.01
N PHE A 4 17.15 15.35 -21.82
CA PHE A 4 16.43 15.91 -20.65
C PHE A 4 14.90 16.02 -20.78
N ASN A 5 14.33 15.92 -22.00
CA ASN A 5 12.87 16.05 -22.20
C ASN A 5 12.10 14.72 -22.07
N GLY A 6 12.75 13.58 -22.30
CA GLY A 6 12.09 12.27 -22.21
C GLY A 6 11.77 11.86 -20.76
N SER A 7 12.69 12.14 -19.84
CA SER A 7 12.54 11.80 -18.42
C SER A 7 11.43 12.61 -17.74
N LEU A 8 11.26 13.89 -18.09
CA LEU A 8 10.20 14.75 -17.55
C LEU A 8 8.80 14.25 -17.97
N CYS A 9 8.63 13.92 -19.25
CA CYS A 9 7.37 13.40 -19.81
C CYS A 9 7.01 12.03 -19.20
N TYR A 10 8.00 11.15 -19.02
CA TYR A 10 7.81 9.86 -18.37
C TYR A 10 7.39 10.00 -16.89
N ILE A 11 7.97 10.97 -16.20
CA ILE A 11 7.63 11.31 -14.82
C ILE A 11 6.19 11.85 -14.74
N GLU A 12 5.78 12.72 -15.66
CA GLU A 12 4.38 13.19 -15.75
C GLU A 12 3.41 12.04 -16.06
N PHE A 13 3.82 11.08 -16.90
CA PHE A 13 3.01 9.91 -17.20
C PHE A 13 2.81 9.00 -15.99
N LYS A 14 3.88 8.63 -15.26
CA LYS A 14 3.73 7.89 -14.00
C LYS A 14 2.82 8.65 -13.04
N LYS A 15 3.12 9.93 -12.78
CA LYS A 15 2.35 10.80 -11.85
C LYS A 15 0.87 10.95 -12.21
N SER A 16 0.54 11.02 -13.50
CA SER A 16 -0.85 11.17 -13.96
C SER A 16 -1.66 9.87 -13.96
N LYS A 17 -0.98 8.71 -13.81
CA LYS A 17 -1.62 7.39 -13.89
C LYS A 17 -1.51 6.57 -12.60
N THR A 18 -0.51 6.80 -11.75
CA THR A 18 -0.26 6.04 -10.51
C THR A 18 0.70 6.79 -9.57
N THR A 19 0.63 6.51 -8.27
CA THR A 19 1.68 6.91 -7.31
C THR A 19 2.17 5.73 -6.47
N CYS A 20 1.86 4.49 -6.85
CA CYS A 20 2.24 3.29 -6.10
C CYS A 20 3.33 2.50 -6.83
N SER A 21 4.41 2.15 -6.12
CA SER A 21 5.46 1.29 -6.66
C SER A 21 5.27 -0.17 -6.27
N ILE A 22 5.83 -1.08 -7.07
CA ILE A 22 5.89 -2.50 -6.70
C ILE A 22 6.59 -2.68 -5.35
N GLN A 23 7.68 -1.94 -5.13
CA GLN A 23 8.46 -2.05 -3.89
C GLN A 23 7.64 -1.66 -2.66
N GLU A 24 6.76 -0.66 -2.75
CA GLU A 24 5.84 -0.29 -1.66
C GLU A 24 4.91 -1.44 -1.26
N ILE A 25 4.50 -2.27 -2.20
CA ILE A 25 3.62 -3.42 -1.95
C ILE A 25 4.43 -4.62 -1.42
N ARG A 26 5.57 -4.92 -2.05
CA ARG A 26 6.41 -6.09 -1.73
C ARG A 26 7.26 -5.91 -0.47
N LEU A 27 7.53 -4.67 -0.07
CA LEU A 27 8.00 -4.30 1.26
C LEU A 27 6.77 -3.80 2.03
N PRO A 28 6.03 -4.65 2.74
CA PRO A 28 4.65 -4.37 3.13
C PRO A 28 4.58 -3.27 4.21
N ILE A 29 4.64 -2.00 3.79
CA ILE A 29 4.54 -0.80 4.64
C ILE A 29 3.27 -0.88 5.48
N PHE A 30 2.17 -1.24 4.83
CA PHE A 30 0.84 -1.33 5.40
C PHE A 30 0.58 -2.74 5.95
N ALA A 31 0.38 -2.85 7.26
CA ALA A 31 0.19 -4.12 7.94
C ALA A 31 -1.11 -4.82 7.50
N PRO A 32 -1.14 -6.17 7.44
CA PRO A 32 -2.28 -6.96 7.00
C PRO A 32 -3.39 -7.08 8.06
N ILE A 33 -3.72 -5.97 8.70
CA ILE A 33 -4.72 -5.86 9.77
C ILE A 33 -5.65 -4.68 9.48
N LYS A 34 -6.88 -4.72 10.00
CA LYS A 34 -7.84 -3.62 9.85
C LYS A 34 -7.57 -2.50 10.85
N LYS A 35 -7.39 -2.88 12.11
CA LYS A 35 -7.14 -1.98 13.24
C LYS A 35 -6.08 -2.57 14.14
N SER A 36 -5.33 -1.69 14.79
CA SER A 36 -4.41 -2.01 15.87
C SER A 36 -5.21 -2.51 17.08
N THR A 37 -5.13 -3.80 17.39
CA THR A 37 -5.69 -4.35 18.63
C THR A 37 -4.57 -4.73 19.60
N PRO A 38 -4.69 -4.44 20.91
CA PRO A 38 -3.67 -4.79 21.90
C PRO A 38 -3.31 -6.28 21.94
N SER A 39 -4.23 -7.15 21.52
CA SER A 39 -4.04 -8.60 21.46
C SER A 39 -3.25 -9.07 20.23
N SER A 40 -3.18 -8.27 19.17
CA SER A 40 -2.48 -8.63 17.92
C SER A 40 -0.97 -8.74 18.13
N THR A 41 -0.35 -9.79 17.58
CA THR A 41 1.11 -9.96 17.58
C THR A 41 1.82 -8.79 16.92
N ILE A 42 1.33 -8.33 15.76
CA ILE A 42 1.87 -7.16 15.05
C ILE A 42 1.89 -5.93 15.96
N TYR A 43 0.82 -5.69 16.71
CA TYR A 43 0.73 -4.52 17.59
C TYR A 43 1.67 -4.66 18.80
N LYS A 44 1.70 -5.84 19.43
CA LYS A 44 2.62 -6.12 20.56
C LYS A 44 4.07 -5.91 20.14
N ASP A 45 4.46 -6.43 18.97
CA ASP A 45 5.80 -6.26 18.42
C ASP A 45 6.10 -4.79 18.12
N PHE A 46 5.13 -4.07 17.54
CA PHE A 46 5.25 -2.64 17.26
C PHE A 46 5.53 -1.82 18.54
N ILE A 47 4.78 -2.08 19.62
CA ILE A 47 4.99 -1.41 20.91
C ILE A 47 6.33 -1.80 21.54
N ARG A 48 6.66 -3.10 21.57
CA ARG A 48 7.94 -3.61 22.09
C ARG A 48 9.14 -2.97 21.40
N ASN A 49 9.02 -2.71 20.10
CA ASN A 49 10.05 -2.10 19.27
C ASN A 49 9.95 -0.56 19.25
N ARG A 50 9.49 0.07 20.33
CA ARG A 50 9.39 1.54 20.48
C ARG A 50 8.59 2.19 19.34
N ARG A 51 7.40 1.66 19.06
CA ARG A 51 6.52 2.12 17.97
C ARG A 51 7.18 2.04 16.60
N THR A 52 7.88 0.93 16.36
CA THR A 52 8.52 0.63 15.07
C THR A 52 8.13 -0.76 14.59
N ARG A 53 7.56 -0.85 13.39
CA ARG A 53 7.38 -2.14 12.70
C ARG A 53 8.59 -2.38 11.82
N ILE A 54 9.29 -3.48 12.04
CA ILE A 54 10.51 -3.84 11.29
C ILE A 54 10.24 -5.16 10.57
N LEU A 55 10.51 -5.19 9.26
CA LEU A 55 10.28 -6.35 8.42
C LEU A 55 11.48 -6.58 7.53
N LYS A 56 11.84 -7.86 7.37
CA LYS A 56 12.82 -8.32 6.40
C LYS A 56 12.13 -9.30 5.48
N THR A 57 12.12 -9.01 4.19
CA THR A 57 11.58 -9.89 3.15
C THR A 57 12.68 -10.15 2.12
N GLN A 58 12.41 -11.03 1.15
CA GLN A 58 13.34 -11.26 0.04
C GLN A 58 13.54 -10.02 -0.86
N TRP A 59 12.68 -8.99 -0.75
CA TRP A 59 12.80 -7.76 -1.53
C TRP A 59 13.51 -6.62 -0.76
N GLY A 60 13.94 -6.85 0.48
CA GLY A 60 14.68 -5.88 1.28
C GLY A 60 14.18 -5.76 2.73
N GLU A 61 14.64 -4.71 3.41
CA GLU A 61 14.27 -4.40 4.79
C GLU A 61 13.50 -3.08 4.84
N VAL A 62 12.37 -3.09 5.54
CA VAL A 62 11.56 -1.90 5.78
C VAL A 62 11.30 -1.71 7.27
N SER A 63 11.46 -0.49 7.75
CA SER A 63 11.05 -0.06 9.08
C SER A 63 10.04 1.09 8.98
N ILE A 64 8.97 0.99 9.75
CA ILE A 64 7.90 2.00 9.81
C ILE A 64 7.85 2.50 11.25
N LYS A 65 8.26 3.75 11.48
CA LYS A 65 8.30 4.39 12.80
C LYS A 65 7.12 5.33 13.00
N GLY A 66 6.69 5.50 14.24
CA GLY A 66 5.67 6.49 14.63
C GLY A 66 4.28 5.88 14.72
N SER A 67 3.63 5.69 13.58
CA SER A 67 2.27 5.15 13.46
C SER A 67 2.27 3.78 12.77
N LEU A 68 1.41 2.87 13.27
CA LEU A 68 1.27 1.53 12.68
C LEU A 68 0.31 1.60 11.48
N LEU A 69 0.88 1.80 10.29
CA LEU A 69 0.11 1.86 9.06
C LEU A 69 -0.51 0.49 8.74
N THR A 70 -1.76 0.51 8.30
CA THR A 70 -2.61 -0.68 8.07
C THR A 70 -3.19 -0.66 6.66
N GLN A 71 -3.88 -1.73 6.24
CA GLN A 71 -4.56 -1.75 4.94
C GLN A 71 -5.59 -0.63 4.76
N VAL A 72 -6.19 -0.13 5.85
CA VAL A 72 -7.10 1.03 5.82
C VAL A 72 -6.39 2.27 5.29
N HIS A 73 -5.16 2.52 5.75
CA HIS A 73 -4.37 3.66 5.29
C HIS A 73 -4.05 3.54 3.80
N LYS A 74 -3.75 2.32 3.34
CA LYS A 74 -3.51 2.06 1.91
C LYS A 74 -4.77 2.24 1.08
N ASP A 75 -5.93 1.80 1.57
CA ASP A 75 -7.23 2.03 0.92
C ASP A 75 -7.48 3.52 0.73
N ILE A 76 -7.28 4.32 1.79
CA ILE A 76 -7.47 5.77 1.73
C ILE A 76 -6.50 6.44 0.74
N LEU A 77 -5.21 6.07 0.75
CA LEU A 77 -4.25 6.59 -0.23
C LEU A 77 -4.63 6.22 -1.67
N ASP A 78 -4.99 4.96 -1.90
CA ASP A 78 -5.40 4.47 -3.23
C ASP A 78 -6.64 5.22 -3.73
N LEU A 79 -7.63 5.45 -2.86
CA LEU A 79 -8.83 6.21 -3.19
C LEU A 79 -8.52 7.69 -3.43
N ILE A 80 -7.66 8.32 -2.64
CA ILE A 80 -7.23 9.72 -2.84
C ILE A 80 -6.64 9.90 -4.23
N VAL A 81 -5.79 8.97 -4.67
CA VAL A 81 -5.16 9.01 -6.00
C VAL A 81 -6.19 8.73 -7.09
N LEU A 82 -7.08 7.77 -6.88
CA LEU A 82 -8.10 7.41 -7.87
C LEU A 82 -9.13 8.52 -8.12
N PHE A 83 -9.55 9.21 -7.06
CA PHE A 83 -10.58 10.26 -7.09
C PHE A 83 -10.00 11.66 -6.89
N SER A 84 -8.71 11.85 -7.19
CA SER A 84 -8.12 13.18 -7.14
C SER A 84 -8.79 14.07 -8.19
N SER A 85 -9.18 15.28 -7.79
CA SER A 85 -9.66 16.29 -8.73
C SER A 85 -8.50 16.98 -9.46
N LYS A 86 -7.33 17.04 -8.81
CA LYS A 86 -6.13 17.65 -9.37
C LYS A 86 -4.87 17.06 -8.76
N ILE A 87 -3.89 16.78 -9.61
CA ILE A 87 -2.53 16.42 -9.22
C ILE A 87 -1.60 17.49 -9.81
N LYS A 88 -0.82 18.17 -8.97
CA LYS A 88 0.10 19.25 -9.39
C LYS A 88 1.50 19.00 -8.83
N LEU A 89 2.50 19.01 -9.70
CA LEU A 89 3.90 19.08 -9.31
C LEU A 89 4.22 20.50 -8.82
N LEU A 90 4.76 20.60 -7.61
CA LEU A 90 5.24 21.87 -7.06
C LEU A 90 6.68 22.14 -7.53
N GLU A 91 7.11 23.40 -7.43
CA GLU A 91 8.43 23.85 -7.87
C GLU A 91 9.57 23.11 -7.14
N ASP A 92 9.34 22.72 -5.90
CA ASP A 92 10.27 21.96 -5.06
C ASP A 92 10.21 20.43 -5.28
N LYS A 93 9.57 19.99 -6.36
CA LYS A 93 9.40 18.59 -6.77
C LYS A 93 8.48 17.74 -5.88
N ARG A 94 7.77 18.33 -4.92
CA ARG A 94 6.67 17.65 -4.20
C ARG A 94 5.41 17.54 -5.04
N LEU A 95 4.51 16.63 -4.69
CA LEU A 95 3.26 16.43 -5.42
C LEU A 95 2.06 16.85 -4.57
N SER A 96 1.32 17.86 -5.01
CA SER A 96 0.04 18.24 -4.39
C SER A 96 -1.10 17.45 -5.03
N ILE A 97 -1.96 16.87 -4.21
CA ILE A 97 -3.14 16.11 -4.64
C ILE A 97 -4.37 16.71 -3.95
N SER A 98 -5.27 17.27 -4.74
CA SER A 98 -6.56 17.79 -4.29
C SER A 98 -7.65 16.74 -4.50
N PHE A 99 -8.57 16.63 -3.54
CA PHE A 99 -9.67 15.66 -3.56
C PHE A 99 -10.83 16.12 -2.68
N SER A 100 -12.01 15.53 -2.89
CA SER A 100 -13.17 15.71 -2.01
C SER A 100 -13.19 14.62 -0.94
N THR A 101 -13.07 14.99 0.34
CA THR A 101 -13.12 14.01 1.45
C THR A 101 -14.42 13.22 1.45
N SER A 102 -15.55 13.86 1.13
CA SER A 102 -16.85 13.19 1.03
C SER A 102 -16.88 12.10 -0.05
N GLU A 103 -16.22 12.33 -1.19
CA GLU A 103 -16.14 11.37 -2.29
C GLU A 103 -15.26 10.17 -1.91
N ILE A 104 -14.13 10.43 -1.24
CA ILE A 104 -13.25 9.35 -0.74
C ILE A 104 -14.01 8.48 0.25
N LEU A 105 -14.69 9.09 1.23
CA LEU A 105 -15.46 8.39 2.24
C LEU A 105 -16.58 7.53 1.64
N LYS A 106 -17.35 8.08 0.67
CA LYS A 106 -18.39 7.33 -0.06
C LYS A 106 -17.83 6.11 -0.77
N ASN A 107 -16.71 6.25 -1.47
CA ASN A 107 -16.08 5.13 -2.18
C ASN A 107 -15.36 4.15 -1.24
N TYR A 108 -15.03 4.55 -0.02
CA TYR A 108 -14.55 3.65 1.02
C TYR A 108 -15.67 2.81 1.65
N GLY A 109 -16.94 3.22 1.49
CA GLY A 109 -18.11 2.57 2.07
C GLY A 109 -18.67 3.26 3.32
N ASP A 110 -18.22 4.49 3.62
CA ASP A 110 -18.84 5.38 4.61
C ASP A 110 -19.94 6.23 3.95
N MET A 111 -20.90 6.75 4.72
CA MET A 111 -21.94 7.64 4.17
C MET A 111 -21.41 9.01 3.73
N GLY A 112 -20.13 9.33 3.97
CA GLY A 112 -19.51 10.59 3.58
C GLY A 112 -19.40 11.60 4.73
N HIS A 113 -19.47 11.12 5.98
CA HIS A 113 -19.63 11.98 7.16
C HIS A 113 -18.55 11.77 8.23
N ASN A 114 -17.72 10.73 8.12
CA ASN A 114 -16.72 10.42 9.14
C ASN A 114 -15.41 11.21 8.98
N TYR A 115 -15.49 12.54 8.89
CA TYR A 115 -14.37 13.45 8.65
C TYR A 115 -13.29 13.39 9.75
N LYS A 116 -13.70 13.22 11.02
CA LYS A 116 -12.76 13.11 12.15
C LYS A 116 -11.90 11.85 12.04
N TRP A 117 -12.51 10.72 11.69
CA TRP A 117 -11.77 9.48 11.46
C TRP A 117 -10.83 9.61 10.27
N PHE A 118 -11.30 10.21 9.17
CA PHE A 118 -10.48 10.44 7.99
C PHE A 118 -9.25 11.33 8.30
N LYS A 119 -9.45 12.41 9.06
CA LYS A 119 -8.38 13.27 9.56
C LYS A 119 -7.33 12.45 10.33
N ASN A 120 -7.76 11.63 11.28
CA ASN A 120 -6.84 10.80 12.07
C ASN A 120 -6.02 9.85 11.17
N ILE A 121 -6.63 9.25 10.14
CA ILE A 121 -5.91 8.40 9.16
C ILE A 121 -4.83 9.20 8.43
N LEU A 122 -5.11 10.45 8.03
CA LEU A 122 -4.11 11.31 7.39
C LEU A 122 -3.01 11.75 8.36
N GLU A 123 -3.33 12.04 9.62
CA GLU A 123 -2.34 12.35 10.66
C GLU A 123 -1.43 11.14 10.96
N GLU A 124 -1.98 9.93 10.97
CA GLU A 124 -1.21 8.68 11.07
C GLU A 124 -0.27 8.51 9.86
N LEU A 125 -0.71 8.85 8.65
CA LEU A 125 0.12 8.85 7.43
C LEU A 125 1.25 9.89 7.47
N ILE A 126 0.97 11.10 7.95
CA ILE A 126 1.98 12.18 8.05
C ILE A 126 3.04 11.83 9.10
N SER A 127 2.60 11.32 10.26
CA SER A 127 3.50 11.00 11.38
C SER A 127 4.39 9.79 11.15
N ALA A 128 4.07 8.95 10.16
CA ALA A 128 4.85 7.76 9.85
C ALA A 128 6.13 8.09 9.08
N VAL A 129 7.27 7.60 9.58
CA VAL A 129 8.54 7.62 8.86
C VAL A 129 8.82 6.23 8.31
N ILE A 130 8.97 6.14 6.99
CA ILE A 130 9.35 4.93 6.29
C ILE A 130 10.86 4.91 6.09
N ILE A 131 11.47 3.78 6.41
CA ILE A 131 12.89 3.54 6.25
C ILE A 131 13.04 2.28 5.41
N ILE A 132 13.53 2.41 4.18
CA ILE A 132 13.81 1.28 3.30
C ILE A 132 15.32 1.16 3.16
N LYS A 133 15.87 -0.03 3.41
CA LYS A 133 17.26 -0.35 3.06
C LYS A 133 17.27 -1.13 1.77
N ASP A 134 18.03 -0.62 0.80
CA ASP A 134 18.30 -1.36 -0.43
C ASP A 134 19.37 -2.45 -0.22
N PHE A 135 19.60 -3.23 -1.27
CA PHE A 135 20.60 -4.32 -1.26
C PHE A 135 22.04 -3.84 -1.04
N ASN A 136 22.32 -2.55 -1.26
CA ASN A 136 23.62 -1.92 -1.04
C ASN A 136 23.75 -1.33 0.38
N ASN A 137 22.82 -1.66 1.29
CA ASN A 137 22.72 -1.09 2.64
C ASN A 137 22.52 0.43 2.69
N THR A 138 22.13 1.07 1.58
CA THR A 138 21.73 2.47 1.61
C THR A 138 20.32 2.57 2.18
N ALA A 139 20.16 3.39 3.21
CA ALA A 139 18.89 3.59 3.90
C ALA A 139 18.21 4.88 3.42
N TYR A 140 17.01 4.76 2.86
CA TYR A 140 16.16 5.86 2.44
C TYR A 140 15.14 6.14 3.54
N TYR A 141 15.11 7.37 4.02
CA TYR A 141 14.17 7.84 5.04
C TYR A 141 13.21 8.81 4.39
N PHE A 142 11.91 8.54 4.49
CA PHE A 142 10.90 9.43 3.91
C PHE A 142 9.56 9.32 4.64
N HIS A 143 8.81 10.41 4.57
CA HIS A 143 7.37 10.40 4.85
C HIS A 143 6.63 10.12 3.54
N ILE A 144 5.47 9.45 3.55
CA ILE A 144 4.65 9.36 2.33
C ILE A 144 3.98 10.72 2.08
N VAL A 145 3.28 11.23 3.09
CA VAL A 145 2.60 12.52 3.09
C VAL A 145 3.40 13.49 3.93
N SER A 146 3.84 14.61 3.35
CA SER A 146 4.55 15.66 4.09
C SER A 146 3.60 16.68 4.72
N THR A 147 2.43 16.88 4.11
CA THR A 147 1.55 18.00 4.49
C THR A 147 0.09 17.67 4.18
N MET A 148 -0.81 18.08 5.08
CA MET A 148 -2.25 18.18 4.83
C MET A 148 -2.57 19.61 4.42
N LEU A 149 -3.33 19.78 3.33
CA LEU A 149 -3.82 21.08 2.89
C LEU A 149 -5.22 21.30 3.45
N ILE A 150 -5.39 22.44 4.11
CA ILE A 150 -6.67 22.90 4.64
C ILE A 150 -7.04 24.17 3.86
N ASN A 151 -8.27 24.26 3.39
CA ASN A 151 -8.77 25.46 2.71
C ASN A 151 -9.07 26.57 3.73
N GLU A 152 -9.41 27.76 3.24
CA GLU A 152 -9.70 28.93 4.09
C GLU A 152 -10.91 28.72 5.03
N LYS A 153 -11.81 27.79 4.68
CA LYS A 153 -12.98 27.42 5.49
C LYS A 153 -12.66 26.39 6.58
N GLY A 154 -11.41 25.89 6.63
CA GLY A 154 -11.01 24.84 7.56
C GLY A 154 -11.27 23.41 7.05
N ASP A 155 -11.76 23.24 5.82
CA ASP A 155 -11.98 21.91 5.24
C ASP A 155 -10.71 21.35 4.58
N PHE A 156 -10.63 20.02 4.49
CA PHE A 156 -9.55 19.35 3.78
C PHE A 156 -9.58 19.67 2.29
N GLY A 157 -8.51 20.31 1.80
CA GLY A 157 -8.31 20.67 0.40
C GLY A 157 -7.36 19.74 -0.36
N GLY A 158 -6.63 18.87 0.35
CA GLY A 158 -5.71 17.92 -0.28
C GLY A 158 -4.57 17.43 0.62
N ILE A 159 -3.61 16.75 0.02
CA ILE A 159 -2.34 16.33 0.63
C ILE A 159 -1.16 16.73 -0.26
N ILE A 160 0.01 16.87 0.34
CA ILE A 160 1.28 16.96 -0.37
C ILE A 160 2.11 15.72 -0.07
N LEU A 161 2.50 15.00 -1.12
CA LEU A 161 3.45 13.89 -1.03
C LEU A 161 4.87 14.42 -0.89
N SER A 162 5.68 13.78 -0.04
CA SER A 162 7.06 14.23 0.19
C SER A 162 7.92 14.07 -1.07
N LYS A 163 8.96 14.89 -1.20
CA LYS A 163 9.87 14.83 -2.33
C LYS A 163 10.61 13.49 -2.35
N GLU A 164 11.06 13.02 -1.20
CA GLU A 164 11.82 11.79 -1.02
C GLU A 164 10.98 10.56 -1.40
N TYR A 165 9.69 10.56 -1.06
CA TYR A 165 8.76 9.51 -1.51
C TYR A 165 8.60 9.52 -3.03
N ILE A 166 8.47 10.71 -3.64
CA ILE A 166 8.38 10.84 -5.10
C ILE A 166 9.67 10.38 -5.78
N GLU A 167 10.85 10.70 -5.23
CA GLU A 167 12.14 10.24 -5.74
C GLU A 167 12.31 8.72 -5.62
N PHE A 168 11.91 8.13 -4.48
CA PHE A 168 11.85 6.68 -4.31
C PHE A 168 10.93 6.03 -5.35
N TYR A 169 9.72 6.57 -5.50
CA TYR A 169 8.73 6.10 -6.47
C TYR A 169 9.24 6.19 -7.92
N GLN A 170 9.97 7.24 -8.29
CA GLN A 170 10.54 7.41 -9.63
C GLN A 170 11.58 6.34 -9.97
N LYS A 171 12.44 6.00 -8.99
CA LYS A 171 13.47 4.96 -9.14
C LYS A 171 12.87 3.56 -9.16
N ALA A 172 11.70 3.38 -8.55
CA ALA A 172 11.02 2.10 -8.49
C ALA A 172 10.15 1.84 -9.75
N LEU A 173 9.90 0.55 -10.01
CA LEU A 173 8.92 0.15 -11.01
C LEU A 173 7.51 0.52 -10.52
N ALA A 174 6.81 1.35 -11.29
CA ALA A 174 5.47 1.81 -10.94
C ALA A 174 4.43 0.80 -11.38
N ILE A 175 3.36 0.69 -10.59
CA ILE A 175 2.23 -0.17 -10.88
C ILE A 175 0.94 0.64 -10.86
N ASN A 176 0.09 0.43 -11.85
CA ASN A 176 -1.27 0.96 -11.89
C ASN A 176 -2.26 -0.19 -11.87
N TYR A 177 -2.96 -0.34 -10.75
CA TYR A 177 -4.08 -1.25 -10.55
C TYR A 177 -5.39 -0.49 -10.31
N ASN A 178 -5.53 0.74 -10.83
CA ASN A 178 -6.65 1.64 -10.53
C ASN A 178 -8.01 1.01 -10.82
N LYS A 179 -8.09 0.19 -11.88
CA LYS A 179 -9.30 -0.57 -12.25
C LYS A 179 -9.76 -1.55 -11.17
N GLU A 180 -8.86 -1.99 -10.29
CA GLU A 180 -9.13 -2.94 -9.22
C GLU A 180 -9.31 -2.28 -7.85
N ILE A 181 -8.96 -1.00 -7.66
CA ILE A 181 -9.00 -0.34 -6.35
C ILE A 181 -10.37 -0.48 -5.69
N LYS A 182 -11.46 -0.22 -6.42
CA LYS A 182 -12.83 -0.37 -5.87
C LYS A 182 -13.10 -1.79 -5.38
N ASN A 183 -12.73 -2.79 -6.18
CA ASN A 183 -12.91 -4.20 -5.83
C ASN A 183 -12.09 -4.59 -4.59
N ILE A 184 -10.86 -4.08 -4.49
CA ILE A 184 -9.94 -4.33 -3.36
C ILE A 184 -10.47 -3.67 -2.08
N VAL A 185 -10.94 -2.42 -2.16
CA VAL A 185 -11.46 -1.67 -1.01
C VAL A 185 -12.66 -2.39 -0.38
N CYS A 186 -13.54 -2.98 -1.19
CA CYS A 186 -14.69 -3.77 -0.72
C CYS A 186 -14.32 -5.07 0.01
N ILE A 187 -13.06 -5.53 -0.04
CA ILE A 187 -12.65 -6.73 0.71
C ILE A 187 -12.61 -6.41 2.20
N GLU A 188 -13.45 -7.07 3.00
CA GLU A 188 -13.52 -6.80 4.45
C GLU A 188 -12.28 -7.28 5.21
N ASN A 189 -11.75 -8.45 4.82
CA ASN A 189 -10.61 -9.06 5.48
C ASN A 189 -9.29 -8.43 5.01
N SER A 190 -8.60 -7.71 5.92
CA SER A 190 -7.36 -7.01 5.59
C SER A 190 -6.20 -7.93 5.20
N LEU A 191 -6.16 -9.18 5.68
CA LEU A 191 -5.14 -10.14 5.24
C LEU A 191 -5.38 -10.50 3.77
N ILE A 192 -6.62 -10.85 3.41
CA ILE A 192 -7.01 -11.14 2.01
C ILE A 192 -6.72 -9.95 1.12
N LYS A 193 -7.04 -8.73 1.57
CA LYS A 193 -6.74 -7.48 0.84
C LYS A 193 -5.24 -7.32 0.56
N SER A 194 -4.42 -7.60 1.56
CA SER A 194 -2.96 -7.54 1.44
C SER A 194 -2.43 -8.60 0.48
N ILE A 195 -2.99 -9.83 0.53
CA ILE A 195 -2.67 -10.91 -0.39
C ILE A 195 -3.00 -10.50 -1.83
N VAL A 196 -4.19 -9.97 -2.09
CA VAL A 196 -4.59 -9.51 -3.43
C VAL A 196 -3.63 -8.45 -3.94
N ARG A 197 -3.36 -7.39 -3.16
CA ARG A 197 -2.39 -6.35 -3.54
C ARG A 197 -1.00 -6.94 -3.87
N PHE A 198 -0.53 -7.87 -3.05
CA PHE A 198 0.74 -8.54 -3.27
C PHE A 198 0.79 -9.27 -4.61
N PHE A 199 -0.24 -10.04 -4.97
CA PHE A 199 -0.29 -10.69 -6.28
C PHE A 199 -0.37 -9.70 -7.43
N LEU A 200 -1.20 -8.65 -7.32
CA LEU A 200 -1.26 -7.59 -8.35
C LEU A 200 0.11 -6.93 -8.57
N SER A 201 0.99 -6.91 -7.57
CA SER A 201 2.37 -6.40 -7.73
C SER A 201 3.30 -7.28 -8.57
N HIS A 202 2.87 -8.45 -9.07
CA HIS A 202 3.67 -9.38 -9.86
C HIS A 202 3.12 -9.51 -11.29
N ASN A 203 3.98 -9.91 -12.24
CA ASN A 203 3.50 -10.37 -13.55
C ASN A 203 3.05 -11.82 -13.45
N GLU A 204 3.89 -12.66 -12.85
CA GLU A 204 3.62 -14.06 -12.56
C GLU A 204 4.33 -14.42 -11.26
N ILE A 205 3.71 -15.27 -10.44
CA ILE A 205 4.35 -15.83 -9.24
C ILE A 205 3.64 -17.12 -8.80
N ASN A 206 4.44 -18.07 -8.32
CA ASN A 206 4.00 -19.27 -7.63
C ASN A 206 4.60 -19.25 -6.22
N ILE A 207 3.77 -19.29 -5.18
CA ILE A 207 4.22 -19.11 -3.79
C ILE A 207 3.37 -19.91 -2.80
N THR A 208 4.05 -20.55 -1.85
CA THR A 208 3.39 -21.27 -0.75
C THR A 208 2.84 -20.29 0.29
N LEU A 209 1.79 -20.69 1.02
CA LEU A 209 1.12 -19.83 2.00
C LEU A 209 2.06 -19.32 3.09
N ASP A 210 2.97 -20.14 3.60
CA ASP A 210 3.94 -19.75 4.62
C ASP A 210 4.91 -18.66 4.11
N ASN A 211 5.43 -18.83 2.89
CA ASN A 211 6.29 -17.82 2.26
C ASN A 211 5.52 -16.54 1.93
N LEU A 212 4.25 -16.64 1.52
CA LEU A 212 3.39 -15.48 1.31
C LEU A 212 3.13 -14.73 2.63
N LEU A 213 2.85 -15.43 3.72
CA LEU A 213 2.66 -14.79 5.03
C LEU A 213 3.94 -14.09 5.49
N LEU A 214 5.10 -14.71 5.30
CA LEU A 214 6.40 -14.09 5.57
C LEU A 214 6.61 -12.82 4.72
N ALA A 215 6.29 -12.88 3.42
CA ALA A 215 6.33 -11.74 2.51
C ALA A 215 5.42 -10.58 2.95
N LEU A 216 4.30 -10.87 3.60
CA LEU A 216 3.37 -9.88 4.16
C LEU A 216 3.76 -9.41 5.57
N GLY A 217 4.89 -9.90 6.09
CA GLY A 217 5.40 -9.55 7.41
C GLY A 217 4.69 -10.26 8.57
N LEU A 218 4.17 -11.46 8.33
CA LEU A 218 3.57 -12.35 9.32
C LEU A 218 4.47 -13.56 9.54
N GLN A 219 5.20 -13.57 10.66
CA GLN A 219 6.01 -14.72 11.07
C GLN A 219 5.14 -15.69 11.86
N ILE A 220 4.54 -16.66 11.16
CA ILE A 220 3.64 -17.66 11.75
C ILE A 220 4.15 -19.04 11.38
N GLN A 221 4.34 -19.91 12.37
CA GLN A 221 4.74 -21.29 12.12
C GLN A 221 3.56 -22.11 11.57
N VAL A 222 3.81 -23.00 10.61
CA VAL A 222 2.78 -23.84 9.97
C VAL A 222 1.97 -24.66 10.97
N LYS A 223 2.58 -25.04 12.10
CA LYS A 223 1.92 -25.84 13.16
C LYS A 223 0.96 -25.02 14.02
N ASP A 224 1.05 -23.68 13.99
CA ASP A 224 0.28 -22.77 14.83
C ASP A 224 -1.23 -22.87 14.54
N ARG A 225 -2.05 -22.79 15.60
CA ARG A 225 -3.51 -22.68 15.50
C ARG A 225 -3.91 -21.49 14.63
N TYR A 226 -3.18 -20.38 14.72
CA TYR A 226 -3.46 -19.18 13.92
C TYR A 226 -3.22 -19.42 12.43
N PHE A 227 -2.18 -20.18 12.06
CA PHE A 227 -1.95 -20.59 10.67
C PHE A 227 -3.12 -21.40 10.11
N ARG A 228 -3.64 -22.37 10.88
CA ARG A 228 -4.81 -23.17 10.48
C ARG A 228 -6.06 -22.31 10.30
N LYS A 229 -6.26 -21.32 11.17
CA LYS A 229 -7.36 -20.36 11.04
C LYS A 229 -7.24 -19.54 9.74
N ILE A 230 -6.04 -19.05 9.42
CA ILE A 230 -5.78 -18.36 8.16
C ILE A 230 -6.07 -19.29 6.98
N LYS A 231 -5.57 -20.53 6.99
CA LYS A 231 -5.82 -21.50 5.92
C LYS A 231 -7.33 -21.71 5.67
N GLN A 232 -8.11 -21.83 6.73
CA GLN A 232 -9.57 -21.99 6.65
C GLN A 232 -10.25 -20.75 6.09
N GLU A 233 -9.85 -19.56 6.55
CA GLU A 233 -10.35 -18.28 6.04
C GLU A 233 -10.09 -18.13 4.53
N LEU A 234 -8.88 -18.47 4.08
CA LEU A 234 -8.51 -18.41 2.66
C LEU A 234 -9.30 -19.42 1.83
N LYS A 235 -9.56 -20.62 2.36
CA LYS A 235 -10.40 -21.64 1.70
C LYS A 235 -11.82 -21.12 1.47
N GLN A 236 -12.39 -20.38 2.43
CA GLN A 236 -13.73 -19.79 2.30
C GLN A 236 -13.78 -18.64 1.27
N ASN A 237 -12.63 -18.08 0.89
CA ASN A 237 -12.53 -16.94 0.00
C ASN A 237 -11.88 -17.26 -1.36
N VAL A 238 -11.82 -18.53 -1.77
CA VAL A 238 -11.24 -18.95 -3.07
C VAL A 238 -11.90 -18.22 -4.24
N ALA A 239 -13.24 -18.10 -4.23
CA ALA A 239 -13.97 -17.40 -5.29
C ALA A 239 -13.61 -15.91 -5.38
N LEU A 240 -13.24 -15.26 -4.26
CA LEU A 240 -12.79 -13.88 -4.25
C LEU A 240 -11.42 -13.77 -4.94
N PHE A 241 -10.48 -14.66 -4.63
CA PHE A 241 -9.16 -14.68 -5.27
C PHE A 241 -9.26 -14.86 -6.80
N ALA A 242 -10.17 -15.73 -7.25
CA ALA A 242 -10.39 -15.97 -8.68
C ALA A 242 -10.80 -14.69 -9.45
N LYS A 243 -11.53 -13.76 -8.83
CA LYS A 243 -11.90 -12.46 -9.45
C LYS A 243 -10.68 -11.59 -9.80
N PHE A 244 -9.55 -11.84 -9.14
CA PHE A 244 -8.28 -11.14 -9.38
C PHE A 244 -7.28 -12.03 -10.14
N ASN A 245 -7.70 -13.13 -10.77
CA ASN A 245 -6.87 -14.13 -11.44
C ASN A 245 -5.88 -14.87 -10.51
N ILE A 246 -6.17 -14.94 -9.21
CA ILE A 246 -5.35 -15.64 -8.23
C ILE A 246 -5.94 -17.03 -7.97
N ILE A 247 -5.15 -18.07 -8.23
CA ILE A 247 -5.55 -19.46 -8.00
C ILE A 247 -4.98 -19.90 -6.65
N TYR A 248 -5.84 -20.26 -5.70
CA TYR A 248 -5.42 -20.82 -4.41
C TYR A 248 -5.78 -22.31 -4.32
N SER A 249 -4.75 -23.17 -4.29
CA SER A 249 -4.88 -24.59 -4.00
C SER A 249 -4.79 -24.82 -2.49
N TRP A 250 -5.94 -24.98 -1.83
CA TRP A 250 -6.02 -25.14 -0.38
C TRP A 250 -5.37 -26.45 0.12
N GLU A 251 -5.39 -27.51 -0.69
CA GLU A 251 -4.76 -28.80 -0.37
C GLU A 251 -3.25 -28.67 -0.32
N LYS A 252 -2.68 -28.04 -1.36
CA LYS A 252 -1.24 -27.80 -1.51
C LYS A 252 -0.74 -26.58 -0.74
N CYS A 253 -1.63 -25.82 -0.09
CA CYS A 253 -1.34 -24.53 0.55
C CYS A 253 -0.56 -23.58 -0.39
N ASN A 254 -0.95 -23.52 -1.66
CA ASN A 254 -0.15 -22.88 -2.70
C ASN A 254 -0.98 -21.91 -3.52
N PHE A 255 -0.38 -20.78 -3.91
CA PHE A 255 -0.97 -19.78 -4.78
C PHE A 255 -0.24 -19.72 -6.11
N ILE A 256 -1.00 -19.56 -7.19
CA ILE A 256 -0.50 -19.36 -8.55
C ILE A 256 -1.19 -18.11 -9.11
N TYR A 257 -0.41 -17.24 -9.72
CA TYR A 257 -0.88 -16.01 -10.36
C TYR A 257 -0.11 -15.77 -11.65
N GLN A 258 -0.82 -15.48 -12.73
CA GLN A 258 -0.27 -15.29 -14.08
C GLN A 258 -0.56 -13.89 -14.64
N GLY A 259 -0.86 -12.94 -13.75
CA GLY A 259 -1.10 -11.55 -14.13
C GLY A 259 -2.58 -11.22 -14.24
N ASN A 260 -2.85 -9.93 -14.36
CA ASN A 260 -4.18 -9.38 -14.49
C ASN A 260 -4.14 -8.24 -15.52
N SER A 261 -4.98 -8.34 -16.56
CA SER A 261 -5.10 -7.34 -17.63
C SER A 261 -5.54 -5.95 -17.14
N ASN A 262 -6.07 -5.85 -15.92
CA ASN A 262 -6.41 -4.61 -15.26
C ASN A 262 -5.21 -3.93 -14.58
N VAL A 263 -4.03 -4.56 -14.58
CA VAL A 263 -2.80 -4.05 -13.99
C VAL A 263 -1.81 -3.68 -15.09
N ASN A 264 -1.25 -2.47 -15.00
CA ASN A 264 -0.18 -2.01 -15.88
C ASN A 264 1.10 -1.75 -15.09
N PHE A 265 2.23 -2.13 -15.68
CA PHE A 265 3.56 -1.93 -15.11
C PHE A 265 4.31 -0.89 -15.95
N PHE A 266 4.95 0.07 -15.28
CA PHE A 266 5.72 1.12 -15.94
C PHE A 266 7.16 1.10 -15.43
N SER A 267 8.07 0.65 -16.30
CA SER A 267 9.53 0.65 -16.09
C SER A 267 10.15 1.92 -16.63
N SER A 268 11.08 2.50 -15.87
CA SER A 268 11.89 3.64 -16.30
C SER A 268 12.84 3.11 -17.37
N ASN A 269 12.55 3.35 -18.66
CA ASN A 269 13.56 3.20 -19.70
C ASN A 269 14.33 4.52 -19.79
#